data_AF-A0A2E8D5V7-F1
#
_entry.id   AF-A0A2E8D5V7-F1
#
_cell.length_a   1.000
_cell.length_b   1.000
_cell.length_c   1.000
_cell.angle_alpha   90.00
_cell.angle_beta   90.00
_cell.angle_gamma   90.00
#
_symmetry.space_group_name_H-M   'P 1'
#
loop_
_entity.id
_entity.type
_entity.pdbx_description
1 polymer ?
#
loop_
_entity_poly.entity_id
_entity_poly.type
_entity_poly.pdbx_seq_one_letter_code
_entity_poly.pdbx_strand_id
1 'polypeptide(L)'
;MKRIFPVAVTSVLVLAASEVPASADESKPIPPIPIAHRGLLRHAPENTLPAFAACLELGMGFELDIRTTKDGNLVVLHDDNVQRATDGPLRSVRDMTLREVKRLDAGSWFDKAYTGVRVPTLEETLSLVSQRKHGPTIIALNVKDVTRKGETQLVALVKKYSLLSESFAFDQRDEMSRRLKKLNLAFRIGQNVSRQSIEARLNEGLLDCFLLTSTPKTDEVRRLHNHGKQVLIVLQVPPAVHAAETDAWEKEIAARRTEYVDWVIEHFGNLEPDMKPLDGRAWSLNQARLFLDRDTDKASRYFETVKLTIDPDFMGIRLLKTLLDFGETDRLSNRAREHLTQIIRDWPMDRKGGISRAAFWPPRFTENHDLMHLTIGLFSEQLRGQPTKSHLNELKRSLSWRFERGFYEWGSHRYQLHYSNPLFVLAIHAPDPDICRGAADLFNIMFAERALMSVGGYLGGPGMRSYGRNRRL
;
A
#
# COMPACT_ATOMS: atom_id res chain seq x y z
N MET A 1 18.08 -12.54 18.89
CA MET A 1 17.75 -11.14 18.56
C MET A 1 16.45 -11.13 17.79
N LYS A 2 15.42 -10.46 18.34
CA LYS A 2 14.06 -10.37 17.80
C LYS A 2 14.09 -9.64 16.46
N ARG A 3 13.65 -10.30 15.39
CA ARG A 3 13.45 -9.71 14.05
C ARG A 3 12.25 -8.77 14.12
N ILE A 4 12.48 -7.48 13.95
CA ILE A 4 11.42 -6.48 13.77
C ILE A 4 10.92 -6.64 12.33
N PHE A 5 9.73 -7.19 12.15
CA PHE A 5 9.07 -7.30 10.85
C PHE A 5 8.41 -5.95 10.51
N PRO A 6 8.50 -5.48 9.25
CA PRO A 6 7.77 -4.30 8.81
C PRO A 6 6.26 -4.59 8.82
N VAL A 7 5.49 -3.62 9.32
CA VAL A 7 4.02 -3.60 9.29
C VAL A 7 3.58 -3.51 7.84
N ALA A 8 3.18 -4.63 7.25
CA ALA A 8 2.46 -4.65 5.98
C ALA A 8 0.99 -4.98 6.29
N VAL A 9 0.09 -4.01 6.18
CA VAL A 9 -1.35 -4.26 6.28
C VAL A 9 -1.76 -5.07 5.05
N THR A 10 -2.07 -6.36 5.23
CA THR A 10 -2.28 -7.27 4.09
C THR A 10 -3.61 -7.09 3.39
N SER A 11 -4.56 -6.30 3.93
CA SER A 11 -5.78 -5.85 3.26
C SER A 11 -6.39 -4.74 4.12
N VAL A 12 -6.59 -3.54 3.56
CA VAL A 12 -7.41 -2.48 4.18
C VAL A 12 -8.79 -2.58 3.56
N LEU A 13 -9.85 -2.47 4.35
CA LEU A 13 -11.20 -2.56 3.84
C LEU A 13 -11.91 -1.27 4.21
N VAL A 14 -12.26 -0.48 3.20
CA VAL A 14 -12.68 0.92 3.32
C VAL A 14 -14.20 0.97 3.23
N LEU A 15 -14.90 1.29 4.34
CA LEU A 15 -16.34 1.56 4.33
C LEU A 15 -16.61 3.03 4.65
N ALA A 16 -17.34 3.73 3.79
CA ALA A 16 -17.98 4.98 4.16
C ALA A 16 -19.24 4.66 5.00
N ALA A 17 -19.21 4.93 6.30
CA ALA A 17 -20.37 4.75 7.16
C ALA A 17 -21.23 6.01 7.14
N SER A 18 -22.50 5.88 6.73
CA SER A 18 -23.55 6.84 7.08
C SER A 18 -24.61 6.14 7.93
N GLU A 19 -24.74 6.63 9.16
CA GLU A 19 -26.04 6.95 9.74
C GLU A 19 -25.91 8.40 10.22
N VAL A 20 -26.63 9.32 9.58
CA VAL A 20 -26.73 10.71 10.02
C VAL A 20 -28.22 11.05 10.12
N PRO A 21 -28.73 11.46 11.30
CA PRO A 21 -30.06 12.01 11.43
C PRO A 21 -30.17 13.28 10.59
N ALA A 22 -31.36 13.53 10.04
CA ALA A 22 -31.63 14.68 9.19
C ALA A 22 -31.41 16.02 9.92
N SER A 23 -30.17 16.52 9.93
CA SER A 23 -29.75 17.94 9.98
C SER A 23 -28.27 18.08 10.41
N ALA A 24 -27.32 17.65 9.59
CA ALA A 24 -25.91 17.98 9.83
C ALA A 24 -25.20 18.38 8.52
N ASP A 25 -24.71 19.62 8.53
CA ASP A 25 -23.72 20.28 7.67
C ASP A 25 -22.95 19.38 6.68
N GLU A 26 -23.18 19.56 5.38
CA GLU A 26 -22.58 18.81 4.25
C GLU A 26 -21.06 19.02 4.07
N SER A 27 -20.38 19.77 4.95
CA SER A 27 -19.02 20.29 4.70
C SER A 27 -17.84 19.41 5.17
N LYS A 28 -18.06 18.21 5.73
CA LYS A 28 -16.95 17.27 6.05
C LYS A 28 -17.26 15.82 5.68
N PRO A 29 -16.49 15.18 4.76
CA PRO A 29 -16.62 13.75 4.53
C PRO A 29 -16.22 12.97 5.79
N ILE A 30 -17.08 12.05 6.22
CA ILE A 30 -16.76 11.10 7.29
C ILE A 30 -15.61 10.22 6.78
N PRO A 31 -14.49 10.11 7.51
CA PRO A 31 -13.39 9.25 7.10
C PRO A 31 -13.87 7.79 7.05
N PRO A 32 -13.42 7.01 6.06
CA PRO A 32 -13.83 5.62 5.97
C PRO A 32 -13.37 4.82 7.20
N ILE A 33 -14.19 3.87 7.62
CA ILE A 33 -13.90 2.96 8.73
C ILE A 33 -13.14 1.75 8.18
N PRO A 34 -11.89 1.50 8.63
CA PRO A 34 -11.16 0.28 8.29
C PRO A 34 -11.83 -0.94 8.93
N ILE A 35 -11.99 -2.03 8.17
CA ILE A 35 -12.49 -3.32 8.69
C ILE A 35 -11.41 -4.40 8.51
N ALA A 36 -10.93 -4.98 9.61
CA ALA A 36 -9.90 -6.02 9.58
C ALA A 36 -10.48 -7.42 9.28
N HIS A 37 -10.03 -8.08 8.21
CA HIS A 37 -10.47 -9.43 7.82
C HIS A 37 -10.06 -10.47 8.86
N ARG A 38 -11.02 -11.13 9.51
CA ARG A 38 -10.82 -12.07 10.64
C ARG A 38 -10.05 -11.49 11.82
N GLY A 39 -10.09 -10.17 11.97
CA GLY A 39 -9.26 -9.41 12.92
C GLY A 39 -7.86 -9.07 12.38
N LEU A 40 -6.95 -8.64 13.26
CA LEU A 40 -5.59 -8.27 12.87
C LEU A 40 -4.67 -9.48 12.66
N LEU A 41 -4.83 -10.16 11.52
CA LEU A 41 -4.13 -11.40 11.13
C LEU A 41 -2.60 -11.41 11.25
N ARG A 42 -1.95 -10.25 11.32
CA ARG A 42 -0.49 -10.14 11.50
C ARG A 42 -0.04 -9.91 12.93
N HIS A 43 -0.98 -9.60 13.83
CA HIS A 43 -0.68 -9.23 15.21
C HIS A 43 -1.25 -10.23 16.20
N ALA A 44 -2.34 -10.92 15.86
CA ALA A 44 -2.98 -11.91 16.71
C ALA A 44 -3.59 -13.03 15.86
N PRO A 45 -3.80 -14.23 16.44
CA PRO A 45 -4.43 -15.35 15.75
C PRO A 45 -5.82 -14.98 15.22
N GLU A 46 -6.12 -15.41 13.99
CA GLU A 46 -7.38 -15.10 13.30
C GLU A 46 -8.62 -15.51 14.11
N ASN A 47 -9.70 -14.75 14.00
CA ASN A 47 -11.00 -15.09 14.61
C ASN A 47 -10.94 -15.28 16.15
N THR A 48 -10.07 -14.56 16.86
CA THR A 48 -9.92 -14.66 18.33
C THR A 48 -10.23 -13.34 19.06
N LEU A 49 -10.58 -13.41 20.36
CA LEU A 49 -10.80 -12.21 21.18
C LEU A 49 -9.59 -11.26 21.21
N PRO A 50 -8.32 -11.72 21.31
CA PRO A 50 -7.17 -10.82 21.19
C PRO A 50 -7.09 -10.08 19.85
N ALA A 51 -7.41 -10.75 18.74
CA ALA A 51 -7.41 -10.12 17.42
C ALA A 51 -8.48 -9.04 17.30
N PHE A 52 -9.68 -9.30 17.81
CA PHE A 52 -10.77 -8.32 17.81
C PHE A 52 -10.55 -7.19 18.80
N ALA A 53 -10.01 -7.47 19.99
CA ALA A 53 -9.65 -6.45 20.97
C ALA A 53 -8.66 -5.46 20.35
N ALA A 54 -7.60 -5.95 19.69
CA ALA A 54 -6.62 -5.11 19.03
C ALA A 54 -7.24 -4.22 17.92
N CYS A 55 -8.24 -4.71 17.18
CA CYS A 55 -9.00 -3.86 16.23
C CYS A 55 -9.72 -2.70 16.94
N LEU A 56 -10.40 -3.01 18.05
CA LEU A 56 -11.17 -2.02 18.82
C LEU A 56 -10.27 -0.96 19.45
N GLU A 57 -9.11 -1.35 20.00
CA GLU A 57 -8.11 -0.40 20.55
C GLU A 57 -7.57 0.58 19.48
N LEU A 58 -7.58 0.17 18.21
CA LEU A 58 -7.15 0.99 17.08
C LEU A 58 -8.30 1.77 16.42
N GLY A 59 -9.53 1.68 16.95
CA GLY A 59 -10.70 2.35 16.38
C GLY A 59 -11.12 1.79 15.01
N MET A 60 -10.88 0.50 14.76
CA MET A 60 -11.25 -0.19 13.52
C MET A 60 -12.39 -1.17 13.74
N GLY A 61 -13.17 -1.40 12.67
CA GLY A 61 -14.07 -2.54 12.56
C GLY A 61 -13.31 -3.84 12.28
N PHE A 62 -14.06 -4.95 12.24
CA PHE A 62 -13.51 -6.25 11.88
C PHE A 62 -14.57 -7.15 11.27
N GLU A 63 -14.09 -8.12 10.51
CA GLU A 63 -14.86 -9.23 9.98
C GLU A 63 -14.58 -10.48 10.80
N LEU A 64 -15.58 -11.36 10.91
CA LEU A 64 -15.51 -12.61 11.65
C LEU A 64 -16.34 -13.70 10.96
N ASP A 65 -15.95 -14.96 11.15
CA ASP A 65 -16.61 -16.12 10.54
C ASP A 65 -17.46 -16.92 11.53
N ILE A 66 -18.74 -17.13 11.22
CA ILE A 66 -19.70 -17.79 12.13
C ILE A 66 -20.00 -19.21 11.66
N ARG A 67 -19.86 -20.17 12.60
CA ARG A 67 -20.26 -21.57 12.41
C ARG A 67 -21.08 -22.09 13.59
N THR A 68 -21.85 -23.14 13.35
CA THR A 68 -22.67 -23.81 14.37
C THR A 68 -21.99 -25.09 14.85
N THR A 69 -21.89 -25.28 16.17
CA THR A 69 -21.43 -26.52 16.80
C THR A 69 -22.52 -27.60 16.78
N LYS A 70 -22.16 -28.86 17.06
CA LYS A 70 -23.09 -30.00 17.15
C LYS A 70 -24.29 -29.75 18.07
N ASP A 71 -24.07 -29.06 19.18
CA ASP A 71 -25.07 -28.72 20.20
C ASP A 71 -25.76 -27.37 19.95
N GLY A 72 -25.54 -26.76 18.77
CA GLY A 72 -26.29 -25.61 18.28
C GLY A 72 -25.84 -24.26 18.84
N ASN A 73 -24.56 -24.12 19.19
CA ASN A 73 -23.95 -22.85 19.62
C ASN A 73 -23.21 -22.19 18.46
N LEU A 74 -23.17 -20.86 18.45
CA LEU A 74 -22.45 -20.08 17.44
C LEU A 74 -21.02 -19.81 17.90
N VAL A 75 -20.05 -20.30 17.13
CA VAL A 75 -18.61 -20.10 17.36
C VAL A 75 -17.99 -19.31 16.21
N VAL A 76 -16.86 -18.67 16.50
CA VAL A 76 -16.15 -17.83 15.54
C VAL A 76 -14.92 -18.58 15.00
N LEU A 77 -15.03 -19.12 13.78
CA LEU A 77 -14.00 -19.94 13.14
C LEU A 77 -14.25 -20.03 11.62
N HIS A 78 -13.21 -19.80 10.81
CA HIS A 78 -13.34 -19.75 9.35
C HIS A 78 -13.57 -21.10 8.68
N ASP A 79 -12.66 -22.05 8.89
CA ASP A 79 -12.63 -23.33 8.19
C ASP A 79 -13.77 -24.26 8.64
N ASP A 80 -14.17 -25.22 7.80
CA ASP A 80 -15.16 -26.23 8.23
C ASP A 80 -14.65 -27.09 9.39
N ASN A 81 -13.35 -27.31 9.47
CA ASN A 81 -12.69 -28.09 10.51
C ASN A 81 -11.75 -27.22 11.36
N VAL A 82 -11.37 -27.74 12.53
CA VAL A 82 -10.56 -27.00 13.50
C VAL A 82 -9.04 -27.09 13.28
N GLN A 83 -8.55 -27.97 12.41
CA GLN A 83 -7.14 -28.39 12.36
C GLN A 83 -6.17 -27.26 12.05
N ARG A 84 -6.48 -26.38 11.09
CA ARG A 84 -5.54 -25.33 10.67
C ARG A 84 -5.36 -24.24 11.73
N ALA A 85 -6.44 -23.87 12.39
CA ALA A 85 -6.50 -22.69 13.27
C ALA A 85 -6.44 -23.06 14.76
N THR A 86 -6.24 -24.34 15.09
CA THR A 86 -6.16 -24.81 16.47
C THR A 86 -5.20 -25.99 16.63
N ASP A 87 -5.01 -26.47 17.85
CA ASP A 87 -4.35 -27.75 18.16
C ASP A 87 -5.26 -28.99 18.00
N GLY A 88 -6.47 -28.81 17.47
CA GLY A 88 -7.46 -29.86 17.29
C GLY A 88 -7.22 -30.78 16.09
N PRO A 89 -7.91 -31.93 16.03
CA PRO A 89 -7.82 -32.86 14.91
C PRO A 89 -8.54 -32.34 13.65
N LEU A 90 -8.35 -33.02 12.52
CA LEU A 90 -9.17 -32.84 11.31
C LEU A 90 -10.61 -33.32 11.57
N ARG A 91 -11.42 -32.48 12.20
CA ARG A 91 -12.82 -32.74 12.54
C ARG A 91 -13.65 -31.47 12.32
N SER A 92 -14.82 -31.62 11.68
CA SER A 92 -15.71 -30.48 11.39
C SER A 92 -16.30 -29.91 12.67
N VAL A 93 -16.47 -28.58 12.70
CA VAL A 93 -17.10 -27.86 13.82
C VAL A 93 -18.52 -28.37 14.09
N ARG A 94 -19.26 -28.73 13.04
CA ARG A 94 -20.64 -29.25 13.16
C ARG A 94 -20.73 -30.60 13.89
N ASP A 95 -19.62 -31.31 13.99
CA ASP A 95 -19.53 -32.61 14.66
C ASP A 95 -19.00 -32.50 16.10
N MET A 96 -18.64 -31.30 16.56
CA MET A 96 -18.08 -31.03 17.88
C MET A 96 -19.06 -30.21 18.73
N THR A 97 -19.21 -30.55 20.01
CA THR A 97 -19.93 -29.73 21.00
C THR A 97 -19.17 -28.45 21.32
N LEU A 98 -19.86 -27.42 21.83
CA LEU A 98 -19.20 -26.19 22.27
C LEU A 98 -18.10 -26.48 23.31
N ARG A 99 -18.35 -27.42 24.22
CA ARG A 99 -17.37 -27.84 25.23
C ARG A 99 -16.11 -28.43 24.60
N GLU A 100 -16.23 -29.22 23.55
CA GLU A 100 -15.07 -29.76 22.82
C GLU A 100 -14.31 -28.63 22.11
N VAL A 101 -15.00 -27.75 21.39
CA VAL A 101 -14.38 -26.63 20.66
C VAL A 101 -13.66 -25.66 21.61
N LYS A 102 -14.24 -25.33 22.76
CA LYS A 102 -13.65 -24.42 23.76
C LYS A 102 -12.42 -24.98 24.47
N ARG A 103 -12.14 -26.28 24.38
CA ARG A 103 -10.91 -26.89 24.93
C ARG A 103 -9.70 -26.73 24.02
N LEU A 104 -9.90 -26.36 22.77
CA LEU A 104 -8.83 -26.19 21.79
C LEU A 104 -8.02 -24.92 22.07
N ASP A 105 -6.73 -24.96 21.76
CA ASP A 105 -5.85 -23.81 21.69
C ASP A 105 -5.89 -23.25 20.27
N ALA A 106 -6.42 -22.04 20.12
CA ALA A 106 -6.55 -21.32 18.85
C ALA A 106 -5.46 -20.26 18.62
N GLY A 107 -4.41 -20.24 19.45
CA GLY A 107 -3.37 -19.20 19.41
C GLY A 107 -1.93 -19.69 19.30
N SER A 108 -1.61 -20.86 19.84
CA SER A 108 -0.24 -21.40 19.85
C SER A 108 0.37 -21.59 18.47
N TRP A 109 -0.44 -21.83 17.43
CA TRP A 109 0.02 -21.93 16.04
C TRP A 109 0.51 -20.59 15.48
N PHE A 110 0.03 -19.48 16.02
CA PHE A 110 0.39 -18.13 15.58
C PHE A 110 1.67 -17.65 16.26
N ASP A 111 1.69 -17.65 17.60
CA ASP A 111 2.87 -17.34 18.42
C ASP A 111 2.68 -17.92 19.83
N LYS A 112 3.77 -18.30 20.51
CA LYS A 112 3.74 -18.82 21.89
C LYS A 112 3.14 -17.83 22.90
N ALA A 113 3.17 -16.53 22.61
CA ALA A 113 2.51 -15.51 23.44
C ALA A 113 0.98 -15.66 23.49
N TYR A 114 0.38 -16.38 22.53
CA TYR A 114 -1.07 -16.65 22.46
C TYR A 114 -1.44 -18.07 22.91
N THR A 115 -0.54 -18.79 23.58
CA THR A 115 -0.86 -20.10 24.14
C THR A 115 -2.05 -20.02 25.10
N GLY A 116 -3.00 -20.93 24.93
CA GLY A 116 -4.23 -21.02 25.72
C GLY A 116 -5.37 -20.12 25.24
N VAL A 117 -5.19 -19.31 24.19
CA VAL A 117 -6.29 -18.59 23.55
C VAL A 117 -7.31 -19.59 23.02
N ARG A 118 -8.60 -19.35 23.26
CA ARG A 118 -9.68 -20.28 22.88
C ARG A 118 -10.42 -19.76 21.65
N VAL A 119 -11.02 -20.68 20.91
CA VAL A 119 -12.04 -20.34 19.90
C VAL A 119 -13.19 -19.60 20.61
N PRO A 120 -13.53 -18.37 20.21
CA PRO A 120 -14.60 -17.63 20.87
C PRO A 120 -15.98 -18.07 20.42
N THR A 121 -16.97 -17.88 21.27
CA THR A 121 -18.37 -17.83 20.84
C THR A 121 -18.68 -16.49 20.20
N LEU A 122 -19.74 -16.45 19.39
CA LEU A 122 -20.24 -15.18 18.88
C LEU A 122 -20.62 -14.23 20.03
N GLU A 123 -21.23 -14.76 21.09
CA GLU A 123 -21.63 -13.98 22.26
C GLU A 123 -20.44 -13.34 22.99
N GLU A 124 -19.36 -14.10 23.21
CA GLU A 124 -18.12 -13.56 23.81
C GLU A 124 -17.54 -12.43 22.94
N THR A 125 -17.60 -12.59 21.62
CA THR A 125 -17.09 -11.59 20.68
C THR A 125 -17.93 -10.32 20.69
N LEU A 126 -19.27 -10.42 20.67
CA LEU A 126 -20.16 -9.25 20.74
C LEU A 126 -20.11 -8.57 22.11
N SER A 127 -19.95 -9.34 23.20
CA SER A 127 -19.71 -8.79 24.53
C SER A 127 -18.41 -7.98 24.59
N LEU A 128 -17.34 -8.45 23.96
CA LEU A 128 -16.08 -7.72 23.86
C LEU A 128 -16.27 -6.38 23.15
N VAL A 129 -17.01 -6.35 22.03
CA VAL A 129 -17.31 -5.12 21.30
C VAL A 129 -18.09 -4.13 22.16
N SER A 130 -19.14 -4.62 22.83
CA SER A 130 -19.96 -3.77 23.72
C SER A 130 -19.14 -3.16 24.85
N GLN A 131 -18.09 -3.83 25.33
CA GLN A 131 -17.24 -3.37 26.43
C GLN A 131 -16.11 -2.43 25.99
N ARG A 132 -15.59 -2.58 24.77
CA ARG A 132 -14.34 -1.93 24.33
C ARG A 132 -14.47 -0.99 23.13
N LYS A 133 -15.66 -0.87 22.52
CA LYS A 133 -15.83 0.10 21.42
C LYS A 133 -15.73 1.53 21.95
N HIS A 134 -14.84 2.33 21.36
CA HIS A 134 -14.66 3.75 21.71
C HIS A 134 -14.95 4.72 20.55
N GLY A 135 -15.52 4.22 19.44
CA GLY A 135 -15.90 5.00 18.27
C GLY A 135 -16.69 4.20 17.23
N PRO A 136 -16.97 4.79 16.06
CA PRO A 136 -17.65 4.10 14.95
C PRO A 136 -16.94 2.79 14.61
N THR A 137 -17.65 1.67 14.74
CA THR A 137 -17.12 0.32 14.54
C THR A 137 -18.11 -0.44 13.67
N ILE A 138 -17.60 -1.19 12.69
CA ILE A 138 -18.41 -2.07 11.84
C ILE A 138 -17.99 -3.52 12.06
N ILE A 139 -18.97 -4.39 12.24
CA ILE A 139 -18.80 -5.83 12.41
C ILE A 139 -19.38 -6.54 11.20
N ALA A 140 -18.51 -7.05 10.33
CA ALA A 140 -18.94 -7.85 9.19
C ALA A 140 -19.07 -9.32 9.64
N LEU A 141 -20.30 -9.83 9.65
CA LEU A 141 -20.64 -11.17 10.13
C LEU A 141 -20.68 -12.14 8.93
N ASN A 142 -19.61 -12.88 8.71
CA ASN A 142 -19.51 -13.85 7.63
C ASN A 142 -20.25 -15.14 8.02
N VAL A 143 -21.39 -15.40 7.39
CA VAL A 143 -22.28 -16.48 7.78
C VAL A 143 -21.94 -17.74 6.99
N LYS A 144 -21.04 -18.57 7.52
CA LYS A 144 -20.53 -19.78 6.85
C LYS A 144 -21.49 -20.96 6.90
N ASP A 145 -21.68 -21.52 8.10
CA ASP A 145 -22.55 -22.67 8.32
C ASP A 145 -23.42 -22.46 9.56
N VAL A 146 -24.52 -21.74 9.34
CA VAL A 146 -25.47 -21.36 10.39
C VAL A 146 -26.80 -22.08 10.17
N THR A 147 -27.20 -22.87 11.17
CA THR A 147 -28.48 -23.60 11.15
C THR A 147 -29.67 -22.64 11.27
N ARG A 148 -30.90 -23.09 10.98
CA ARG A 148 -32.13 -22.30 11.20
C ARG A 148 -32.27 -21.75 12.62
N LYS A 149 -31.92 -22.57 13.63
CA LYS A 149 -31.90 -22.13 15.03
C LYS A 149 -30.79 -21.11 15.26
N GLY A 150 -29.63 -21.32 14.63
CA GLY A 150 -28.51 -20.38 14.60
C GLY A 150 -28.87 -19.02 14.00
N GLU A 151 -29.68 -18.96 12.94
CA GLU A 151 -30.18 -17.71 12.34
C GLU A 151 -30.94 -16.87 13.39
N THR A 152 -31.79 -17.53 14.20
CA THR A 152 -32.55 -16.88 15.27
C THR A 152 -31.62 -16.42 16.41
N GLN A 153 -30.65 -17.25 16.81
CA GLN A 153 -29.65 -16.88 17.81
C GLN A 153 -28.78 -15.70 17.37
N LEU A 154 -28.35 -15.67 16.11
CA LEU A 154 -27.55 -14.60 15.52
C LEU A 154 -28.26 -13.25 15.66
N VAL A 155 -29.50 -13.15 15.17
CA VAL A 155 -30.30 -11.92 15.24
C VAL A 155 -30.56 -11.53 16.71
N ALA A 156 -30.87 -12.50 17.56
CA ALA A 156 -31.12 -12.25 18.98
C ALA A 156 -29.87 -11.72 19.71
N LEU A 157 -28.68 -12.26 19.43
CA LEU A 157 -27.43 -11.82 20.03
C LEU A 157 -27.04 -10.42 19.57
N VAL A 158 -27.08 -10.13 18.26
CA VAL A 158 -26.78 -8.78 17.74
C VAL A 158 -27.74 -7.74 18.34
N LYS A 159 -29.03 -8.10 18.49
CA LYS A 159 -30.00 -7.24 19.19
C LYS A 159 -29.69 -7.08 20.67
N LYS A 160 -29.34 -8.15 21.38
CA LYS A 160 -29.02 -8.16 22.82
C LYS A 160 -27.89 -7.18 23.16
N TYR A 161 -26.88 -7.07 22.30
CA TYR A 161 -25.74 -6.17 22.50
C TYR A 161 -25.93 -4.79 21.84
N SER A 162 -27.11 -4.49 21.29
CA SER A 162 -27.41 -3.22 20.61
C SER A 162 -26.43 -2.91 19.47
N LEU A 163 -26.14 -3.91 18.63
CA LEU A 163 -25.16 -3.83 17.53
C LEU A 163 -25.82 -3.92 16.13
N LEU A 164 -27.11 -3.60 16.01
CA LEU A 164 -27.86 -3.74 14.75
C LEU A 164 -27.40 -2.77 13.66
N SER A 165 -27.09 -1.51 14.02
CA SER A 165 -26.58 -0.52 13.06
C SER A 165 -25.11 -0.77 12.74
N GLU A 166 -24.33 -1.30 13.69
CA GLU A 166 -22.91 -1.60 13.53
C GLU A 166 -22.60 -2.93 12.83
N SER A 167 -23.58 -3.82 12.68
CA SER A 167 -23.33 -5.17 12.12
C SER A 167 -24.08 -5.40 10.82
N PHE A 168 -23.51 -6.23 9.94
CA PHE A 168 -24.24 -6.78 8.80
C PHE A 168 -23.80 -8.22 8.52
N ALA A 169 -24.72 -9.08 8.08
CA ALA A 169 -24.41 -10.43 7.64
C ALA A 169 -24.08 -10.47 6.14
N PHE A 170 -23.03 -11.21 5.76
CA PHE A 170 -22.64 -11.39 4.37
C PHE A 170 -22.12 -12.81 4.07
N ASP A 171 -21.95 -13.09 2.77
CA ASP A 171 -21.56 -14.40 2.18
C ASP A 171 -22.66 -15.49 2.24
N GLN A 172 -23.83 -15.20 2.83
CA GLN A 172 -24.98 -16.10 2.78
C GLN A 172 -25.77 -16.03 1.46
N ARG A 173 -26.42 -17.14 1.11
CA ARG A 173 -27.41 -17.22 0.02
C ARG A 173 -28.61 -16.31 0.27
N ASP A 174 -29.21 -15.80 -0.81
CA ASP A 174 -30.39 -14.91 -0.77
C ASP A 174 -31.55 -15.43 0.09
N GLU A 175 -31.81 -16.74 0.06
CA GLU A 175 -32.85 -17.34 0.90
C GLU A 175 -32.60 -17.10 2.40
N MET A 176 -31.34 -17.16 2.83
CA MET A 176 -30.96 -16.88 4.21
C MET A 176 -31.07 -15.41 4.53
N SER A 177 -30.61 -14.53 3.62
CA SER A 177 -30.80 -13.08 3.75
C SER A 177 -32.26 -12.71 3.98
N ARG A 178 -33.19 -13.29 3.20
CA ARG A 178 -34.64 -13.06 3.37
C ARG A 178 -35.17 -13.56 4.71
N ARG A 179 -34.68 -14.70 5.21
CA ARG A 179 -35.07 -15.21 6.54
C ARG A 179 -34.54 -14.34 7.67
N LEU A 180 -33.28 -13.89 7.59
CA LEU A 180 -32.70 -12.95 8.55
C LEU A 180 -33.48 -11.63 8.60
N LYS A 181 -33.84 -11.06 7.43
CA LYS A 181 -34.73 -9.90 7.34
C LYS A 181 -36.12 -10.15 7.92
N LYS A 182 -36.68 -11.36 7.75
CA LYS A 182 -37.97 -11.73 8.35
C LYS A 182 -37.90 -11.82 9.88
N LEU A 183 -36.76 -12.24 10.44
CA LEU A 183 -36.53 -12.26 11.88
C LEU A 183 -36.41 -10.84 12.46
N ASN A 184 -35.75 -9.94 11.73
CA ASN A 184 -35.67 -8.52 12.07
C ASN A 184 -35.36 -7.67 10.83
N LEU A 185 -36.28 -6.77 10.46
CA LEU A 185 -36.14 -5.91 9.28
C LEU A 185 -34.92 -4.98 9.35
N ALA A 186 -34.52 -4.56 10.55
CA ALA A 186 -33.35 -3.71 10.77
C ALA A 186 -32.03 -4.47 10.70
N PHE A 187 -32.06 -5.81 10.64
CA PHE A 187 -30.84 -6.60 10.50
C PHE A 187 -30.25 -6.39 9.10
N ARG A 188 -29.03 -5.88 9.04
CA ARG A 188 -28.39 -5.48 7.79
C ARG A 188 -27.79 -6.66 7.04
N ILE A 189 -27.98 -6.66 5.73
CA ILE A 189 -27.53 -7.69 4.80
C ILE A 189 -26.55 -7.08 3.80
N GLY A 190 -25.40 -7.73 3.65
CA GLY A 190 -24.43 -7.43 2.60
C GLY A 190 -24.15 -8.61 1.70
N GLN A 191 -23.76 -8.35 0.46
CA GLN A 191 -23.25 -9.35 -0.47
C GLN A 191 -22.17 -8.79 -1.39
N ASN A 192 -21.36 -9.70 -1.95
CA ASN A 192 -20.45 -9.40 -3.05
C ASN A 192 -21.27 -9.03 -4.30
N VAL A 193 -21.03 -7.85 -4.86
CA VAL A 193 -21.75 -7.31 -6.02
C VAL A 193 -20.73 -6.89 -7.08
N SER A 194 -20.84 -7.49 -8.27
CA SER A 194 -20.07 -7.06 -9.43
C SER A 194 -20.61 -5.74 -9.97
N ARG A 195 -19.78 -4.95 -10.66
CA ARG A 195 -20.20 -3.67 -11.28
C ARG A 195 -21.45 -3.83 -12.16
N GLN A 196 -21.53 -4.90 -12.94
CA GLN A 196 -22.65 -5.17 -13.85
C GLN A 196 -23.95 -5.48 -13.09
N SER A 197 -23.84 -5.95 -11.85
CA SER A 197 -24.97 -6.36 -11.02
C SER A 197 -25.47 -5.26 -10.08
N ILE A 198 -24.81 -4.09 -10.02
CA ILE A 198 -25.15 -3.01 -9.08
C ILE A 198 -26.63 -2.62 -9.23
N GLU A 199 -27.06 -2.29 -10.45
CA GLU A 199 -28.44 -1.84 -10.71
C GLU A 199 -29.48 -2.92 -10.37
N ALA A 200 -29.23 -4.17 -10.79
CA ALA A 200 -30.13 -5.27 -10.50
C ALA A 200 -30.29 -5.47 -9.00
N ARG A 201 -29.18 -5.52 -8.24
CA ARG A 201 -29.21 -5.73 -6.78
C ARG A 201 -29.77 -4.53 -6.01
N LEU A 202 -29.61 -3.32 -6.54
CA LEU A 202 -30.23 -2.12 -5.99
C LEU A 202 -31.75 -2.18 -6.12
N ASN A 203 -32.25 -2.54 -7.31
CA ASN A 203 -33.68 -2.65 -7.59
C ASN A 203 -34.37 -3.78 -6.81
N GLU A 204 -33.66 -4.88 -6.52
CA GLU A 204 -34.16 -5.96 -5.66
C GLU A 204 -34.45 -5.50 -4.22
N GLY A 205 -33.78 -4.44 -3.74
CA GLY A 205 -34.03 -3.86 -2.42
C GLY A 205 -33.59 -4.70 -1.21
N LEU A 206 -33.01 -5.88 -1.42
CA LEU A 206 -32.64 -6.82 -0.35
C LEU A 206 -31.39 -6.38 0.43
N LEU A 207 -30.43 -5.74 -0.24
CA LEU A 207 -29.12 -5.42 0.33
C LEU A 207 -29.12 -4.04 1.01
N ASP A 208 -28.47 -3.97 2.17
CA ASP A 208 -28.15 -2.72 2.86
C ASP A 208 -26.68 -2.34 2.67
N CYS A 209 -25.81 -3.33 2.43
CA CYS A 209 -24.38 -3.16 2.20
C CYS A 209 -23.94 -3.81 0.88
N PHE A 210 -23.26 -3.04 0.02
CA PHE A 210 -22.74 -3.51 -1.27
C PHE A 210 -21.25 -3.75 -1.15
N LEU A 211 -20.83 -5.02 -1.16
CA LEU A 211 -19.42 -5.40 -1.16
C LEU A 211 -18.94 -5.44 -2.61
N LEU A 212 -18.31 -4.37 -3.08
CA LEU A 212 -17.96 -4.24 -4.50
C LEU A 212 -16.71 -5.05 -4.81
N THR A 213 -16.80 -5.91 -5.83
CA THR A 213 -15.70 -6.82 -6.24
C THR A 213 -14.66 -6.17 -7.15
N SER A 214 -14.84 -4.89 -7.47
CA SER A 214 -13.89 -4.08 -8.23
C SER A 214 -13.83 -2.67 -7.66
N THR A 215 -12.75 -1.92 -7.99
CA THR A 215 -12.61 -0.53 -7.59
C THR A 215 -13.80 0.29 -8.09
N PRO A 216 -14.61 0.90 -7.21
CA PRO A 216 -15.81 1.59 -7.64
C PRO A 216 -15.51 2.96 -8.24
N LYS A 217 -16.36 3.40 -9.17
CA LYS A 217 -16.36 4.77 -9.68
C LYS A 217 -17.09 5.69 -8.70
N THR A 218 -16.72 6.98 -8.67
CA THR A 218 -17.36 7.98 -7.80
C THR A 218 -18.88 8.03 -7.97
N ASP A 219 -19.38 7.93 -9.21
CA ASP A 219 -20.82 7.94 -9.47
C ASP A 219 -21.54 6.68 -8.99
N GLU A 220 -20.87 5.52 -8.99
CA GLU A 220 -21.41 4.27 -8.45
C GLU A 220 -21.60 4.38 -6.93
N VAL A 221 -20.57 4.90 -6.24
CA VAL A 221 -20.63 5.14 -4.79
C VAL A 221 -21.70 6.17 -4.45
N ARG A 222 -21.73 7.31 -5.15
CA ARG A 222 -22.72 8.37 -4.93
C ARG A 222 -24.15 7.84 -5.14
N ARG A 223 -24.38 7.04 -6.18
CA ARG A 223 -25.68 6.42 -6.46
C ARG A 223 -26.12 5.51 -5.32
N LEU A 224 -25.25 4.63 -4.84
CA LEU A 224 -25.55 3.73 -3.73
C LEU A 224 -25.86 4.51 -2.44
N HIS A 225 -25.06 5.54 -2.13
CA HIS A 225 -25.29 6.42 -0.98
C HIS A 225 -26.62 7.17 -1.07
N ASN A 226 -27.00 7.67 -2.25
CA ASN A 226 -28.29 8.33 -2.46
C ASN A 226 -29.50 7.40 -2.20
N HIS A 227 -29.29 6.08 -2.27
CA HIS A 227 -30.29 5.07 -1.92
C HIS A 227 -30.16 4.56 -0.47
N GLY A 228 -29.37 5.25 0.37
CA GLY A 228 -29.12 4.87 1.75
C GLY A 228 -28.33 3.57 1.91
N LYS A 229 -27.61 3.13 0.87
CA LYS A 229 -26.82 1.90 0.89
C LYS A 229 -25.40 2.19 1.35
N GLN A 230 -24.84 1.28 2.13
CA GLN A 230 -23.43 1.32 2.49
C GLN A 230 -22.59 0.63 1.43
N VAL A 231 -21.39 1.14 1.19
CA VAL A 231 -20.44 0.60 0.21
C VAL A 231 -19.22 0.08 0.93
N LEU A 232 -18.92 -1.20 0.71
CA LEU A 232 -17.74 -1.86 1.21
C LEU A 232 -16.82 -2.16 0.03
N ILE A 233 -15.60 -1.63 0.10
CA ILE A 233 -14.57 -1.91 -0.90
C ILE A 233 -13.63 -2.93 -0.31
N VAL A 234 -13.61 -4.13 -0.89
CA VAL A 234 -12.57 -5.10 -0.60
C VAL A 234 -11.33 -4.65 -1.36
N LEU A 235 -10.36 -4.02 -0.68
CA LEU A 235 -9.02 -3.91 -1.24
C LEU A 235 -8.40 -5.30 -1.10
N GLN A 236 -8.78 -6.21 -2.02
CA GLN A 236 -8.06 -7.46 -2.16
C GLN A 236 -6.63 -7.07 -2.52
N VAL A 237 -5.73 -7.19 -1.55
CA VAL A 237 -4.40 -7.65 -1.90
C VAL A 237 -4.65 -9.09 -2.34
N PRO A 238 -4.40 -9.42 -3.60
CA PRO A 238 -4.59 -10.77 -4.12
C PRO A 238 -3.97 -11.77 -3.14
N PRO A 239 -4.66 -12.87 -2.78
CA PRO A 239 -4.01 -13.93 -2.03
C PRO A 239 -2.71 -14.28 -2.77
N ALA A 240 -1.63 -14.49 -2.03
CA ALA A 240 -0.32 -14.79 -2.60
C ALA A 240 -0.51 -15.82 -3.71
N VAL A 241 -0.42 -15.37 -4.97
CA VAL A 241 -0.57 -16.28 -6.07
C VAL A 241 0.63 -17.19 -5.99
N HIS A 242 0.32 -18.48 -5.89
CA HIS A 242 1.32 -19.51 -6.06
C HIS A 242 2.16 -19.11 -7.28
N ALA A 243 3.48 -19.12 -7.13
CA ALA A 243 4.47 -18.62 -8.07
C ALA A 243 4.46 -19.29 -9.48
N ALA A 244 3.36 -19.94 -9.86
CA ALA A 244 3.15 -20.64 -11.11
C ALA A 244 2.43 -19.80 -12.20
N GLU A 245 1.85 -18.63 -11.89
CA GLU A 245 1.23 -17.74 -12.89
C GLU A 245 1.85 -16.34 -12.89
N THR A 246 3.17 -16.26 -13.11
CA THR A 246 3.90 -14.99 -13.27
C THR A 246 3.28 -14.09 -14.35
N ASP A 247 2.81 -14.68 -15.44
CA ASP A 247 2.28 -13.94 -16.60
C ASP A 247 0.98 -13.18 -16.31
N ALA A 248 0.13 -13.70 -15.41
CA ALA A 248 -1.10 -13.02 -15.00
C ALA A 248 -0.79 -11.77 -14.16
N TRP A 249 0.19 -11.86 -13.27
CA TRP A 249 0.67 -10.72 -12.48
C TRP A 249 1.39 -9.70 -13.30
N GLU A 250 2.23 -10.13 -14.24
CA GLU A 250 2.91 -9.22 -15.13
C GLU A 250 1.91 -8.39 -15.94
N LYS A 251 0.83 -9.03 -16.44
CA LYS A 251 -0.25 -8.33 -17.14
C LYS A 251 -1.01 -7.36 -16.23
N GLU A 252 -1.38 -7.77 -15.02
CA GLU A 252 -2.10 -6.90 -14.08
C GLU A 252 -1.25 -5.72 -13.60
N ILE A 253 0.03 -5.95 -13.28
CA ILE A 253 0.99 -4.90 -12.91
C ILE A 253 1.19 -3.95 -14.08
N ALA A 254 1.32 -4.48 -15.31
CA ALA A 254 1.44 -3.65 -16.51
C ALA A 254 0.18 -2.81 -16.74
N ALA A 255 -1.02 -3.39 -16.57
CA ALA A 255 -2.29 -2.67 -16.72
C ALA A 255 -2.41 -1.52 -15.70
N ARG A 256 -2.22 -1.81 -14.41
CA ARG A 256 -2.30 -0.79 -13.34
C ARG A 256 -1.23 0.29 -13.48
N ARG A 257 -0.02 -0.08 -13.91
CA ARG A 257 1.04 0.88 -14.21
C ARG A 257 0.61 1.81 -15.35
N THR A 258 0.01 1.27 -16.39
CA THR A 258 -0.53 2.07 -17.50
C THR A 258 -1.62 3.01 -17.02
N GLU A 259 -2.60 2.53 -16.25
CA GLU A 259 -3.67 3.36 -15.68
C GLU A 259 -3.13 4.52 -14.82
N TYR A 260 -2.13 4.25 -13.98
CA TYR A 260 -1.51 5.30 -13.15
C TYR A 260 -0.77 6.34 -14.00
N VAL A 261 -0.03 5.92 -15.01
CA VAL A 261 0.69 6.85 -15.89
C VAL A 261 -0.29 7.64 -16.78
N ASP A 262 -1.41 7.03 -17.19
CA ASP A 262 -2.50 7.72 -17.88
C ASP A 262 -3.13 8.81 -17.01
N TRP A 263 -3.39 8.49 -15.73
CA TRP A 263 -3.85 9.49 -14.76
C TRP A 263 -2.88 10.67 -14.65
N VAL A 264 -1.56 10.41 -14.64
CA VAL A 264 -0.54 11.47 -14.66
C VAL A 264 -0.67 12.34 -15.91
N ILE A 265 -0.80 11.75 -17.11
CA ILE A 265 -0.93 12.52 -18.36
C ILE A 265 -2.19 13.39 -18.32
N GLU A 266 -3.33 12.83 -17.89
CA GLU A 266 -4.60 13.57 -17.81
C GLU A 266 -4.51 14.73 -16.82
N HIS A 267 -4.07 14.46 -15.58
CA HIS A 267 -4.12 15.45 -14.50
C HIS A 267 -3.06 16.54 -14.67
N PHE A 268 -1.83 16.15 -15.04
CA PHE A 268 -0.75 17.12 -15.25
C PHE A 268 -0.84 17.77 -16.63
N GLY A 269 -1.42 17.11 -17.65
CA GLY A 269 -1.67 17.72 -18.95
C GLY A 269 -2.60 18.93 -18.87
N ASN A 270 -3.61 18.89 -18.00
CA ASN A 270 -4.49 20.05 -17.75
C ASN A 270 -3.75 21.25 -17.13
N LEU A 271 -2.63 21.01 -16.46
CA LEU A 271 -1.81 22.04 -15.82
C LEU A 271 -0.66 22.52 -16.72
N GLU A 272 -0.42 21.85 -17.86
CA GLU A 272 0.73 22.09 -18.74
C GLU A 272 0.89 23.55 -19.19
N PRO A 273 -0.17 24.30 -19.57
CA PRO A 273 -0.03 25.69 -19.98
C PRO A 273 0.61 26.61 -18.93
N ASP A 274 0.44 26.29 -17.64
CA ASP A 274 0.95 27.06 -16.52
C ASP A 274 2.31 26.53 -15.99
N MET A 275 2.80 25.42 -16.55
CA MET A 275 4.06 24.85 -16.11
C MET A 275 5.24 25.64 -16.65
N LYS A 276 6.11 26.06 -15.72
CA LYS A 276 7.40 26.64 -16.08
C LYS A 276 8.34 25.56 -16.62
N PRO A 277 9.31 25.90 -17.48
CA PRO A 277 10.33 24.96 -17.94
C PRO A 277 11.15 24.29 -16.81
N LEU A 278 11.18 24.90 -15.61
CA LEU A 278 11.84 24.40 -14.40
C LEU A 278 11.01 23.42 -13.58
N ASP A 279 9.76 23.22 -13.99
CA ASP A 279 8.82 22.45 -13.20
C ASP A 279 9.12 20.96 -13.34
N GLY A 280 9.41 20.29 -12.21
CA GLY A 280 9.55 18.83 -12.19
C GLY A 280 8.31 18.12 -12.74
N ARG A 281 7.12 18.76 -12.67
CA ARG A 281 5.87 18.27 -13.26
C ARG A 281 5.93 18.22 -14.78
N ALA A 282 6.58 19.20 -15.43
CA ALA A 282 6.73 19.24 -16.88
C ALA A 282 7.63 18.09 -17.38
N TRP A 283 8.72 17.80 -16.67
CA TRP A 283 9.52 16.61 -16.95
C TRP A 283 8.70 15.32 -16.75
N SER A 284 8.02 15.17 -15.61
CA SER A 284 7.23 13.97 -15.31
C SER A 284 6.12 13.72 -16.33
N LEU A 285 5.40 14.77 -16.76
CA LEU A 285 4.36 14.69 -17.80
C LEU A 285 4.94 14.19 -19.14
N ASN A 286 6.05 14.76 -19.57
CA ASN A 286 6.65 14.38 -20.86
C ASN A 286 7.36 13.02 -20.80
N GLN A 287 7.91 12.63 -19.64
CA GLN A 287 8.39 11.27 -19.40
C GLN A 287 7.23 10.25 -19.47
N ALA A 288 6.07 10.57 -18.89
CA ALA A 288 4.86 9.74 -18.94
C ALA A 288 4.33 9.53 -20.37
N ARG A 289 4.32 10.61 -21.17
CA ARG A 289 3.99 10.58 -22.61
C ARG A 289 4.88 9.61 -23.38
N LEU A 290 6.21 9.69 -23.20
CA LEU A 290 7.16 8.76 -23.81
C LEU A 290 6.97 7.31 -23.31
N PHE A 291 6.67 7.14 -22.03
CA PHE A 291 6.48 5.81 -21.44
C PHE A 291 5.29 5.06 -22.06
N LEU A 292 4.16 5.76 -22.26
CA LEU A 292 2.94 5.18 -22.85
C LEU A 292 2.84 5.29 -24.36
N ASP A 293 3.84 5.89 -25.01
CA ASP A 293 3.84 6.17 -26.45
C ASP A 293 2.61 7.00 -26.87
N ARG A 294 2.34 8.07 -26.11
CA ARG A 294 1.23 9.01 -26.33
C ARG A 294 1.73 10.43 -26.38
N ASP A 295 1.26 11.23 -27.33
CA ASP A 295 1.70 12.64 -27.49
C ASP A 295 3.24 12.77 -27.54
N THR A 296 3.93 11.81 -28.15
CA THR A 296 5.40 11.76 -28.25
C THR A 296 5.99 12.97 -28.98
N ASP A 297 5.25 13.57 -29.90
CA ASP A 297 5.61 14.84 -30.55
C ASP A 297 5.63 16.03 -29.58
N LYS A 298 4.72 16.08 -28.60
CA LYS A 298 4.73 17.12 -27.56
C LYS A 298 5.90 16.89 -26.61
N ALA A 299 6.12 15.65 -26.19
CA ALA A 299 7.26 15.29 -25.36
C ALA A 299 8.59 15.62 -26.04
N SER A 300 8.73 15.29 -27.32
CA SER A 300 9.92 15.61 -28.12
C SER A 300 10.17 17.11 -28.19
N ARG A 301 9.15 17.94 -28.45
CA ARG A 301 9.29 19.41 -28.44
C ARG A 301 9.79 19.98 -27.10
N TYR A 302 9.35 19.40 -25.99
CA TYR A 302 9.87 19.75 -24.67
C TYR A 302 11.37 19.43 -24.56
N PHE A 303 11.78 18.20 -24.92
CA PHE A 303 13.18 17.79 -24.83
C PHE A 303 14.11 18.45 -25.87
N GLU A 304 13.58 18.90 -27.01
CA GLU A 304 14.31 19.72 -27.99
C GLU A 304 14.69 21.11 -27.48
N THR A 305 14.01 21.60 -26.44
CA THR A 305 14.15 23.00 -25.99
C THR A 305 14.55 23.15 -24.52
N VAL A 306 14.49 22.06 -23.74
CA VAL A 306 14.86 22.05 -22.32
C VAL A 306 16.31 22.47 -22.12
N LYS A 307 16.58 23.30 -21.11
CA LYS A 307 17.93 23.77 -20.77
C LYS A 307 18.28 23.37 -19.34
N LEU A 308 19.56 23.16 -19.07
CA LEU A 308 20.06 23.13 -17.69
C LEU A 308 19.92 24.53 -17.07
N THR A 309 19.58 24.57 -15.79
CA THR A 309 19.17 25.80 -15.09
C THR A 309 19.73 25.83 -13.67
N ILE A 310 19.04 26.45 -12.71
CA ILE A 310 19.43 26.48 -11.29
C ILE A 310 19.42 25.04 -10.75
N ASP A 311 20.49 24.66 -10.07
CA ASP A 311 20.79 23.28 -9.64
C ASP A 311 20.82 22.28 -10.82
N PRO A 312 21.83 22.42 -11.71
CA PRO A 312 21.85 21.73 -12.98
C PRO A 312 21.77 20.22 -12.82
N ASP A 313 22.35 19.65 -11.77
CA ASP A 313 22.41 18.22 -11.47
C ASP A 313 21.04 17.58 -11.22
N PHE A 314 20.11 18.30 -10.60
CA PHE A 314 18.73 17.84 -10.43
C PHE A 314 17.99 17.66 -11.74
N MET A 315 18.16 18.59 -12.67
CA MET A 315 17.57 18.46 -14.00
C MET A 315 18.38 17.49 -14.86
N GLY A 316 19.70 17.53 -14.76
CA GLY A 316 20.62 16.68 -15.51
C GLY A 316 20.38 15.20 -15.26
N ILE A 317 20.16 14.79 -14.02
CA ILE A 317 19.89 13.37 -13.70
C ILE A 317 18.56 12.89 -14.31
N ARG A 318 17.57 13.78 -14.40
CA ARG A 318 16.26 13.52 -15.02
C ARG A 318 16.36 13.43 -16.54
N LEU A 319 17.09 14.34 -17.17
CA LEU A 319 17.34 14.34 -18.60
C LEU A 319 18.20 13.15 -19.04
N LEU A 320 19.19 12.79 -18.22
CA LEU A 320 19.97 11.57 -18.40
C LEU A 320 19.06 10.34 -18.35
N LYS A 321 18.16 10.26 -17.37
CA LYS A 321 17.19 9.17 -17.30
C LYS A 321 16.33 9.09 -18.56
N THR A 322 15.80 10.22 -19.06
CA THR A 322 15.05 10.25 -20.31
C THR A 322 15.88 9.73 -21.50
N LEU A 323 17.13 10.18 -21.62
CA LEU A 323 18.03 9.73 -22.68
C LEU A 323 18.31 8.22 -22.60
N LEU A 324 18.54 7.68 -21.40
CA LEU A 324 18.82 6.26 -21.23
C LEU A 324 17.59 5.37 -21.43
N ASP A 325 16.41 5.81 -20.98
CA ASP A 325 15.17 5.05 -21.14
C ASP A 325 14.67 5.01 -22.59
N PHE A 326 14.85 6.11 -23.34
CA PHE A 326 14.18 6.31 -24.65
C PHE A 326 15.13 6.67 -25.80
N GLY A 327 16.42 6.87 -25.53
CA GLY A 327 17.40 7.29 -26.54
C GLY A 327 17.49 6.33 -27.71
N GLU A 328 17.34 5.03 -27.49
CA GLU A 328 17.37 4.02 -28.56
C GLU A 328 15.99 3.73 -29.16
N THR A 329 14.96 4.49 -28.79
CA THR A 329 13.58 4.31 -29.28
C THR A 329 13.21 5.39 -30.30
N ASP A 330 12.17 5.13 -31.08
CA ASP A 330 11.53 6.07 -32.01
C ASP A 330 10.58 7.08 -31.32
N ARG A 331 10.30 6.86 -30.03
CA ARG A 331 9.42 7.72 -29.23
C ARG A 331 10.00 9.12 -28.97
N LEU A 332 11.31 9.26 -29.11
CA LEU A 332 12.02 10.53 -28.96
C LEU A 332 12.52 10.99 -30.34
N SER A 333 12.23 12.23 -30.73
CA SER A 333 12.71 12.78 -32.00
C SER A 333 14.25 12.78 -32.07
N ASN A 334 14.80 12.66 -33.28
CA ASN A 334 16.26 12.71 -33.48
C ASN A 334 16.87 13.99 -32.89
N ARG A 335 16.18 15.13 -33.07
CA ARG A 335 16.63 16.42 -32.53
C ARG A 335 16.60 16.46 -31.01
N ALA A 336 15.56 15.90 -30.37
CA ALA A 336 15.51 15.77 -28.91
C ALA A 336 16.64 14.87 -28.40
N ARG A 337 16.86 13.71 -29.04
CA ARG A 337 17.94 12.78 -28.70
C ARG A 337 19.31 13.46 -28.79
N GLU A 338 19.59 14.13 -29.90
CA GLU A 338 20.83 14.87 -30.12
C GLU A 338 21.03 15.96 -29.06
N HIS A 339 19.97 16.71 -28.75
CA HIS A 339 20.02 17.75 -27.73
C HIS A 339 20.31 17.20 -26.33
N LEU A 340 19.60 16.15 -25.90
CA LEU A 340 19.86 15.50 -24.61
C LEU A 340 21.26 14.89 -24.56
N THR A 341 21.69 14.23 -25.65
CA THR A 341 23.05 13.71 -25.79
C THR A 341 24.07 14.83 -25.64
N GLN A 342 23.86 15.99 -26.26
CA GLN A 342 24.74 17.14 -26.10
C GLN A 342 24.81 17.61 -24.66
N ILE A 343 23.66 17.73 -23.96
CA ILE A 343 23.60 18.17 -22.56
C ILE A 343 24.42 17.25 -21.65
N ILE A 344 24.28 15.93 -21.80
CA ILE A 344 25.00 14.95 -20.98
C ILE A 344 26.47 14.86 -21.41
N ARG A 345 26.74 14.82 -22.72
CA ARG A 345 28.11 14.81 -23.24
C ARG A 345 28.86 16.06 -22.83
N ASP A 346 28.22 17.21 -22.72
CA ASP A 346 28.86 18.47 -22.34
C ASP A 346 28.73 18.77 -20.84
N TRP A 347 28.31 17.78 -20.05
CA TRP A 347 28.05 17.94 -18.62
C TRP A 347 29.15 18.77 -17.95
N PRO A 348 28.78 19.85 -17.23
CA PRO A 348 29.72 20.88 -16.81
C PRO A 348 30.85 20.32 -15.99
N MET A 349 32.05 20.75 -16.37
CA MET A 349 33.28 20.48 -15.67
C MET A 349 33.43 21.49 -14.52
N ASP A 350 34.09 21.10 -13.45
CA ASP A 350 34.53 22.03 -12.42
C ASP A 350 35.47 23.10 -13.01
N ARG A 351 35.82 24.11 -12.19
CA ARG A 351 36.70 25.22 -12.62
C ARG A 351 38.10 24.76 -13.07
N LYS A 352 38.48 23.50 -12.85
CA LYS A 352 39.75 22.90 -13.27
C LYS A 352 39.61 22.07 -14.56
N GLY A 353 38.44 22.09 -15.20
CA GLY A 353 38.18 21.31 -16.42
C GLY A 353 37.97 19.82 -16.14
N GLY A 354 37.71 19.43 -14.89
CA GLY A 354 37.42 18.05 -14.51
C GLY A 354 35.93 17.80 -14.33
N ILE A 355 35.44 16.63 -14.73
CA ILE A 355 34.15 16.12 -14.24
C ILE A 355 34.35 15.70 -12.78
N SER A 356 33.36 15.93 -11.91
CA SER A 356 33.46 15.48 -10.52
C SER A 356 33.61 13.96 -10.47
N ARG A 357 34.84 13.50 -10.20
CA ARG A 357 35.20 12.09 -10.08
C ARG A 357 35.33 11.63 -8.63
N ALA A 358 35.25 12.54 -7.67
CA ALA A 358 35.55 12.23 -6.27
C ALA A 358 34.27 12.23 -5.44
N ALA A 359 34.03 11.11 -4.76
CA ALA A 359 33.10 11.08 -3.66
C ALA A 359 33.78 11.73 -2.43
N PHE A 360 33.15 12.74 -1.84
CA PHE A 360 33.64 13.35 -0.61
C PHE A 360 32.93 12.78 0.62
N TRP A 361 33.69 12.45 1.67
CA TRP A 361 33.14 12.06 2.98
C TRP A 361 33.91 12.70 4.15
N PRO A 362 33.26 13.47 5.04
CA PRO A 362 31.90 13.99 4.91
C PRO A 362 31.74 14.79 3.61
N PRO A 363 30.53 14.84 3.03
CA PRO A 363 30.31 15.48 1.74
C PRO A 363 30.62 16.98 1.82
N ARG A 364 31.09 17.57 0.71
CA ARG A 364 31.31 19.02 0.64
C ARG A 364 29.99 19.78 0.45
N PHE A 365 29.02 19.16 -0.21
CA PHE A 365 27.64 19.61 -0.40
C PHE A 365 26.67 18.60 0.25
N THR A 366 25.37 18.64 -0.07
CA THR A 366 24.50 17.52 0.30
C THR A 366 24.82 16.32 -0.58
N GLU A 367 24.71 15.12 -0.02
CA GLU A 367 25.27 13.91 -0.65
C GLU A 367 24.52 13.49 -1.91
N ASN A 368 23.26 13.91 -2.06
CA ASN A 368 22.48 13.72 -3.27
C ASN A 368 23.12 14.45 -4.47
N HIS A 369 23.70 15.64 -4.27
CA HIS A 369 24.39 16.36 -5.33
C HIS A 369 25.65 15.60 -5.75
N ASP A 370 26.48 15.19 -4.79
CA ASP A 370 27.71 14.43 -5.08
C ASP A 370 27.39 13.15 -5.86
N LEU A 371 26.35 12.41 -5.47
CA LEU A 371 25.93 11.20 -6.19
C LEU A 371 25.33 11.51 -7.58
N MET A 372 24.52 12.56 -7.73
CA MET A 372 24.03 12.99 -9.05
C MET A 372 25.18 13.37 -9.98
N HIS A 373 26.17 14.13 -9.49
CA HIS A 373 27.34 14.52 -10.26
C HIS A 373 28.18 13.32 -10.68
N LEU A 374 28.44 12.37 -9.78
CA LEU A 374 29.16 11.13 -10.10
C LEU A 374 28.41 10.29 -11.14
N THR A 375 27.09 10.16 -10.99
CA THR A 375 26.25 9.42 -11.95
C THR A 375 26.27 10.07 -13.31
N ILE A 376 25.98 11.37 -13.42
CA ILE A 376 25.95 12.05 -14.71
C ILE A 376 27.35 12.09 -15.33
N GLY A 377 28.38 12.26 -14.50
CA GLY A 377 29.78 12.24 -14.92
C GLY A 377 30.21 10.92 -15.57
N LEU A 378 29.78 9.78 -15.02
CA LEU A 378 30.03 8.46 -15.61
C LEU A 378 29.50 8.38 -17.06
N PHE A 379 28.22 8.71 -17.27
CA PHE A 379 27.61 8.64 -18.61
C PHE A 379 28.16 9.70 -19.55
N SER A 380 28.53 10.86 -19.02
CA SER A 380 29.24 11.90 -19.77
C SER A 380 30.59 11.40 -20.30
N GLU A 381 31.37 10.67 -19.49
CA GLU A 381 32.62 10.04 -19.94
C GLU A 381 32.37 8.97 -21.00
N GLN A 382 31.33 8.14 -20.84
CA GLN A 382 30.97 7.15 -21.86
C GLN A 382 30.64 7.81 -23.21
N LEU A 383 29.81 8.87 -23.21
CA LEU A 383 29.48 9.61 -24.43
C LEU A 383 30.68 10.32 -25.06
N ARG A 384 31.70 10.66 -24.27
CA ARG A 384 32.97 11.23 -24.73
C ARG A 384 34.02 10.18 -25.14
N GLY A 385 33.71 8.88 -24.99
CA GLY A 385 34.68 7.79 -25.22
C GLY A 385 35.86 7.80 -24.24
N GLN A 386 35.67 8.35 -23.03
CA GLN A 386 36.72 8.48 -22.02
C GLN A 386 36.75 7.28 -21.06
N PRO A 387 37.89 6.99 -20.40
CA PRO A 387 37.99 5.90 -19.45
C PRO A 387 37.10 6.11 -18.20
N THR A 388 36.21 5.15 -17.91
CA THR A 388 35.22 5.27 -16.83
C THR A 388 35.62 4.60 -15.51
N LYS A 389 36.72 3.84 -15.49
CA LYS A 389 37.14 3.02 -14.32
C LYS A 389 37.25 3.85 -13.04
N SER A 390 37.72 5.10 -13.13
CA SER A 390 37.81 5.99 -11.98
C SER A 390 36.43 6.36 -11.43
N HIS A 391 35.46 6.69 -12.29
CA HIS A 391 34.09 6.99 -11.87
C HIS A 391 33.40 5.78 -11.24
N LEU A 392 33.58 4.59 -11.82
CA LEU A 392 33.00 3.36 -11.28
C LEU A 392 33.52 3.07 -9.85
N ASN A 393 34.82 3.21 -9.62
CA ASN A 393 35.40 3.03 -8.29
C ASN A 393 34.84 4.03 -7.27
N GLU A 394 34.66 5.28 -7.67
CA GLU A 394 34.18 6.35 -6.77
C GLU A 394 32.67 6.24 -6.52
N LEU A 395 31.89 5.76 -7.48
CA LEU A 395 30.51 5.33 -7.26
C LEU A 395 30.43 4.16 -6.27
N LYS A 396 31.24 3.10 -6.46
CA LYS A 396 31.29 1.97 -5.50
C LYS A 396 31.64 2.45 -4.09
N ARG A 397 32.61 3.37 -3.98
CA ARG A 397 33.00 4.00 -2.71
C ARG A 397 31.86 4.80 -2.10
N SER A 398 31.19 5.65 -2.88
CA SER A 398 30.04 6.46 -2.44
C SER A 398 28.90 5.58 -1.93
N LEU A 399 28.55 4.53 -2.67
CA LEU A 399 27.52 3.56 -2.25
C LEU A 399 27.95 2.79 -0.98
N SER A 400 29.20 2.34 -0.90
CA SER A 400 29.73 1.61 0.26
C SER A 400 29.69 2.46 1.54
N TRP A 401 30.02 3.74 1.44
CA TRP A 401 29.92 4.66 2.57
C TRP A 401 28.51 4.77 3.15
N ARG A 402 27.47 4.62 2.32
CA ARG A 402 26.08 4.61 2.79
C ARG A 402 25.73 3.36 3.58
N PHE A 403 26.16 2.20 3.10
CA PHE A 403 25.97 0.95 3.85
C PHE A 403 26.67 1.00 5.21
N GLU A 404 27.84 1.63 5.28
CA GLU A 404 28.61 1.75 6.51
C GLU A 404 28.04 2.78 7.49
N ARG A 405 27.54 3.92 6.99
CA ARG A 405 27.26 5.11 7.83
C ARG A 405 25.80 5.55 7.87
N GLY A 406 24.93 4.95 7.06
CA GLY A 406 23.53 5.35 6.92
C GLY A 406 23.36 6.66 6.13
N PHE A 407 22.16 7.24 6.20
CA PHE A 407 21.84 8.52 5.58
C PHE A 407 22.08 9.67 6.56
N TYR A 408 22.86 10.67 6.14
CA TYR A 408 23.13 11.86 6.96
C TYR A 408 22.22 13.02 6.52
N GLU A 409 21.32 13.44 7.40
CA GLU A 409 20.36 14.51 7.09
C GLU A 409 20.98 15.90 7.34
N TRP A 410 21.10 16.70 6.28
CA TRP A 410 21.25 18.15 6.41
C TRP A 410 19.86 18.81 6.34
N GLY A 411 19.07 18.66 7.40
CA GLY A 411 17.86 19.45 7.67
C GLY A 411 16.82 19.60 6.53
N SER A 412 16.67 18.62 5.63
CA SER A 412 15.76 18.71 4.49
C SER A 412 14.78 17.54 4.44
N HIS A 413 13.50 17.86 4.66
CA HIS A 413 12.36 16.93 4.55
C HIS A 413 12.20 16.27 3.16
N ARG A 414 12.95 16.72 2.14
CA ARG A 414 12.93 16.20 0.77
C ARG A 414 14.20 15.44 0.38
N TYR A 415 15.17 15.33 1.28
CA TYR A 415 16.49 14.78 1.01
C TYR A 415 16.44 13.37 0.40
N GLN A 416 15.70 12.44 1.02
CA GLN A 416 15.59 11.06 0.53
C GLN A 416 14.92 10.97 -0.86
N LEU A 417 13.95 11.85 -1.15
CA LEU A 417 13.31 11.93 -2.47
C LEU A 417 14.25 12.42 -3.57
N HIS A 418 15.27 13.19 -3.19
CA HIS A 418 16.27 13.69 -4.11
C HIS A 418 17.41 12.69 -4.30
N TYR A 419 17.83 12.04 -3.22
CA TYR A 419 18.84 10.99 -3.23
C TYR A 419 18.41 9.76 -4.05
N SER A 420 17.10 9.47 -4.14
CA SER A 420 16.60 8.37 -4.98
C SER A 420 16.84 8.56 -6.48
N ASN A 421 16.88 9.79 -6.99
CA ASN A 421 17.00 10.05 -8.43
C ASN A 421 18.23 9.38 -9.06
N PRO A 422 19.47 9.60 -8.56
CA PRO A 422 20.63 8.92 -9.11
C PRO A 422 20.65 7.42 -8.81
N LEU A 423 20.05 6.96 -7.71
CA LEU A 423 19.93 5.52 -7.43
C LEU A 423 19.08 4.80 -8.48
N PHE A 424 17.97 5.40 -8.94
CA PHE A 424 17.14 4.83 -10.00
C PHE A 424 17.91 4.68 -11.31
N VAL A 425 18.70 5.69 -11.68
CA VAL A 425 19.52 5.65 -12.90
C VAL A 425 20.57 4.55 -12.77
N LEU A 426 21.30 4.51 -11.66
CA LEU A 426 22.36 3.52 -11.45
C LEU A 426 21.83 2.08 -11.36
N ALA A 427 20.70 1.85 -10.68
CA ALA A 427 20.13 0.52 -10.50
C ALA A 427 19.72 -0.14 -11.83
N ILE A 428 19.31 0.67 -12.81
CA ILE A 428 18.81 0.18 -14.11
C ILE A 428 19.90 0.22 -15.18
N HIS A 429 20.68 1.30 -15.22
CA HIS A 429 21.50 1.65 -16.38
C HIS A 429 23.01 1.66 -16.12
N ALA A 430 23.49 1.46 -14.87
CA ALA A 430 24.92 1.43 -14.64
C ALA A 430 25.57 0.25 -15.40
N PRO A 431 26.76 0.44 -16.00
CA PRO A 431 27.45 -0.61 -16.74
C PRO A 431 28.09 -1.66 -15.82
N ASP A 432 28.19 -1.39 -14.51
CA ASP A 432 28.81 -2.27 -13.53
C ASP A 432 27.72 -2.93 -12.65
N PRO A 433 27.60 -4.28 -12.67
CA PRO A 433 26.56 -5.00 -11.93
C PRO A 433 26.60 -4.80 -10.41
N ASP A 434 27.76 -4.54 -9.81
CA ASP A 434 27.86 -4.29 -8.37
C ASP A 434 27.25 -2.93 -8.02
N ILE A 435 27.42 -1.94 -8.91
CA ILE A 435 26.80 -0.62 -8.77
C ILE A 435 25.29 -0.74 -8.91
N CYS A 436 24.79 -1.52 -9.89
CA CYS A 436 23.35 -1.76 -10.04
C CYS A 436 22.74 -2.35 -8.76
N ARG A 437 23.37 -3.42 -8.25
CA ARG A 437 22.95 -4.09 -7.01
C ARG A 437 23.03 -3.16 -5.80
N GLY A 438 24.15 -2.48 -5.62
CA GLY A 438 24.36 -1.55 -4.51
C GLY A 438 23.36 -0.38 -4.52
N ALA A 439 23.03 0.15 -5.69
CA ALA A 439 22.03 1.21 -5.82
C ALA A 439 20.61 0.72 -5.48
N ALA A 440 20.23 -0.48 -5.95
CA ALA A 440 18.95 -1.11 -5.62
C ALA A 440 18.82 -1.42 -4.12
N ASP A 441 19.89 -1.95 -3.50
CA ASP A 441 19.93 -2.26 -2.07
C ASP A 441 19.83 -0.99 -1.22
N LEU A 442 20.52 0.09 -1.59
CA LEU A 442 20.37 1.38 -0.90
C LEU A 442 18.97 1.97 -1.04
N PHE A 443 18.31 1.79 -2.19
CA PHE A 443 16.93 2.21 -2.37
C PHE A 443 16.00 1.48 -1.38
N ASN A 444 16.19 0.17 -1.21
CA ASN A 444 15.45 -0.63 -0.23
C ASN A 444 15.71 -0.20 1.21
N ILE A 445 16.97 0.09 1.56
CA ILE A 445 17.33 0.60 2.91
C ILE A 445 16.69 1.96 3.16
N MET A 446 16.75 2.87 2.18
CA MET A 446 16.13 4.19 2.29
C MET A 446 14.61 4.10 2.50
N PHE A 447 13.95 3.16 1.82
CA PHE A 447 12.52 2.88 2.03
C PHE A 447 12.25 2.36 3.45
N ALA A 448 13.07 1.43 3.95
CA ALA A 448 12.95 0.91 5.30
C ALA A 448 13.15 2.01 6.37
N GLU A 449 14.14 2.89 6.19
CA GLU A 449 14.35 4.03 7.09
C GLU A 449 13.16 5.01 7.08
N ARG A 450 12.61 5.31 5.90
CA ARG A 450 11.42 6.18 5.80
C ARG A 450 10.22 5.57 6.51
N ALA A 451 10.02 4.26 6.38
CA ALA A 451 8.95 3.55 7.09
C ALA A 451 9.15 3.69 8.61
N LEU A 452 10.37 3.51 9.12
CA LEU A 452 10.69 3.70 10.54
C LEU A 452 10.44 5.14 11.00
N MET A 453 10.83 6.15 10.21
CA MET A 453 10.66 7.56 10.55
C MET A 453 9.20 8.07 10.46
N SER A 454 8.36 7.44 9.64
CA SER A 454 6.95 7.83 9.48
C SER A 454 6.04 7.43 10.65
N VAL A 455 6.51 6.57 11.57
CA VAL A 455 5.74 6.15 12.75
C VAL A 455 5.97 7.16 13.90
N GLY A 456 5.33 8.32 13.82
CA GLY A 456 4.97 9.09 15.02
C GLY A 456 6.09 9.66 15.89
N GLY A 457 7.26 9.96 15.34
CA GLY A 457 8.29 10.74 16.04
C GLY A 457 9.69 10.20 15.81
N TYR A 458 10.65 11.03 16.17
CA TYR A 458 12.09 10.77 16.18
C TYR A 458 12.45 9.59 17.10
N LEU A 459 12.00 8.37 16.78
CA LEU A 459 12.54 7.14 17.31
C LEU A 459 13.86 6.98 16.58
N GLY A 460 14.93 7.49 17.21
CA GLY A 460 16.29 7.34 16.71
C GLY A 460 16.47 5.93 16.16
N GLY A 461 16.55 5.84 14.83
CA GLY A 461 17.11 4.67 14.20
C GLY A 461 18.52 4.47 14.76
N PRO A 462 19.15 3.32 14.53
CA PRO A 462 20.55 3.13 14.88
C PRO A 462 21.42 4.02 13.97
N GLY A 463 21.34 5.34 14.16
CA GLY A 463 22.43 6.23 13.83
C GLY A 463 23.56 5.80 14.74
N MET A 464 24.59 5.17 14.16
CA MET A 464 25.90 5.20 14.79
C MET A 464 26.26 6.67 14.97
N ARG A 465 26.02 7.19 16.17
CA ARG A 465 26.46 8.52 16.57
C ARG A 465 27.98 8.58 16.44
N SER A 466 28.47 9.16 15.35
CA SER A 466 29.78 9.77 15.32
C SER A 466 29.68 11.16 15.94
N TYR A 467 29.42 11.24 17.26
CA TYR A 467 29.73 12.45 18.02
C TYR A 467 31.22 12.39 18.38
N GLY A 468 32.02 13.04 17.55
CA GLY A 468 33.42 13.30 17.82
C GLY A 468 33.73 14.76 17.57
N ARG A 469 33.33 15.64 18.48
CA ARG A 469 34.08 16.86 18.83
C ARG A 469 33.49 17.54 20.06
N ASN A 470 34.19 17.35 21.18
CA ASN A 470 34.31 18.35 22.23
C ASN A 470 34.30 19.77 21.67
N ARG A 471 33.32 20.59 22.07
CA ARG A 471 33.57 21.98 22.47
C ARG A 471 32.65 22.31 23.65
N ARG A 472 33.31 22.77 24.73
CA ARG A 472 32.78 23.19 26.01
C ARG A 472 31.72 24.29 25.86
N LEU A 473 30.54 24.09 26.44
CA LEU A 473 29.89 24.83 27.54
C LEU A 473 28.39 24.54 27.53
#